data_AF-A0A6P2CW30-F1
#
_entry.id   AF-A0A6P2CW30-F1
#
_cell.length_a   1.000
_cell.length_b   1.000
_cell.length_c   1.000
_cell.angle_alpha   90.00
_cell.angle_beta   90.00
_cell.angle_gamma   90.00
#
_symmetry.space_group_name_H-M   'P 1'
#
loop_
_entity.id
_entity.type
_entity.pdbx_description
1 polymer ?
#
loop_
_entity_poly.entity_id
_entity_poly.type
_entity_poly.pdbx_seq_one_letter_code
_entity_poly.pdbx_strand_id
1 'polypeptide(L)'
;MAEFPKNPEYMNDQSSSLINLANLSRALTQLREAEKKYNEVLVVLKPLTRQRPDAPEYWGKSALTYSNLGHLLRDMHRPQEAAENYRKALGTRKMLVTRYPDVRKYRGNVAETNTHLAALSLDEQQYLQVVTLARTAI
;
A
#
# COMPACT_ATOMS: atom_id res chain seq x y z
N MET A 1 -26.85 12.48 17.94
CA MET A 1 -25.66 11.87 17.30
C MET A 1 -25.70 12.27 15.84
N ALA A 2 -24.78 13.11 15.38
CA ALA A 2 -24.75 13.53 13.99
C ALA A 2 -24.18 12.39 13.14
N GLU A 3 -25.01 11.78 12.28
CA GLU A 3 -24.52 11.01 11.14
C GLU A 3 -23.76 11.99 10.24
N PHE A 4 -22.43 12.04 10.38
CA PHE A 4 -21.61 12.78 9.43
C PHE A 4 -21.75 12.07 8.08
N PRO A 5 -22.20 12.78 7.02
CA PRO A 5 -22.72 12.11 5.83
C PRO A 5 -21.60 11.36 5.13
N LYS A 6 -22.00 10.38 4.32
CA LYS A 6 -21.21 9.74 3.26
C LYS A 6 -20.78 10.75 2.17
N ASN A 7 -20.31 11.95 2.56
CA ASN A 7 -19.84 12.99 1.65
C ASN A 7 -18.44 12.56 1.15
N PRO A 8 -18.27 12.36 -0.17
CA PRO A 8 -16.99 11.95 -0.74
C PRO A 8 -15.82 12.89 -0.40
N GLU A 9 -16.05 14.20 -0.29
CA GLU A 9 -15.00 15.16 0.05
C GLU A 9 -14.51 14.99 1.49
N TYR A 10 -15.45 14.87 2.44
CA TYR A 10 -15.11 14.62 3.83
C TYR A 10 -14.33 13.30 4.01
N MET A 11 -14.79 12.22 3.36
CA MET A 11 -14.11 10.93 3.40
C MET A 11 -12.72 10.99 2.72
N ASN A 12 -12.60 11.80 1.67
CA ASN A 12 -11.33 12.04 0.99
C ASN A 12 -10.32 12.78 1.90
N ASP A 13 -10.76 13.78 2.66
CA ASP A 13 -9.91 14.52 3.59
C ASP A 13 -9.55 13.69 4.81
N GLN A 14 -10.51 12.93 5.34
CA GLN A 14 -10.29 11.94 6.38
C GLN A 14 -9.22 10.93 5.96
N SER A 15 -9.32 10.37 4.74
CA SER A 15 -8.33 9.41 4.23
C SER A 15 -6.93 10.01 4.13
N SER A 16 -6.81 11.27 3.72
CA SER A 16 -5.51 11.96 3.63
C SER A 16 -4.88 12.16 5.00
N SER A 17 -5.67 12.60 5.97
CA SER A 17 -5.25 12.78 7.35
C SER A 17 -4.79 11.46 7.98
N LEU A 18 -5.54 10.38 7.78
CA LEU A 18 -5.18 9.05 8.28
C LEU A 18 -3.90 8.51 7.65
N ILE A 19 -3.66 8.72 6.34
CA ILE A 19 -2.40 8.35 5.68
C ILE A 19 -1.23 9.09 6.32
N ASN A 20 -1.36 10.39 6.55
CA ASN A 20 -0.30 11.19 7.17
C ASN A 20 0.00 10.73 8.61
N LEU A 21 -1.04 10.45 9.39
CA LEU A 21 -0.89 9.91 10.73
C LEU A 21 -0.26 8.52 10.74
N ALA A 22 -0.61 7.65 9.78
CA ALA A 22 -0.01 6.33 9.64
C ALA A 22 1.49 6.42 9.27
N ASN A 23 1.84 7.33 8.35
CA ASN A 23 3.24 7.62 8.00
C ASN A 23 4.02 8.12 9.22
N LEU A 24 3.43 9.05 10.00
CA LEU A 24 4.04 9.57 11.22
C LEU A 24 4.22 8.47 12.28
N SER A 25 3.19 7.67 12.55
CA SER A 25 3.28 6.54 13.48
C SER A 25 4.36 5.55 13.04
N ARG A 26 4.50 5.26 11.74
CA ARG A 26 5.58 4.41 11.21
C ARG A 26 6.96 5.03 11.45
N ALA A 27 7.13 6.33 11.18
CA ALA A 27 8.39 7.04 11.41
C ALA A 27 8.78 7.05 12.90
N LEU A 28 7.79 7.07 13.79
CA LEU A 28 7.96 6.93 15.24
C LEU A 28 8.08 5.47 15.72
N THR A 29 8.22 4.51 14.82
CA THR A 29 8.32 3.06 15.11
C THR A 29 7.08 2.45 15.81
N GLN A 30 5.95 3.15 15.78
CA GLN A 30 4.66 2.69 16.29
C GLN A 30 3.97 1.79 15.25
N LEU A 31 4.59 0.66 14.90
CA LEU A 31 4.25 -0.09 13.69
C LEU A 31 2.82 -0.64 13.69
N ARG A 32 2.34 -1.18 14.82
CA ARG A 32 0.95 -1.68 14.93
C ARG A 32 -0.10 -0.58 14.76
N GLU A 33 0.20 0.60 15.27
CA GLU A 33 -0.69 1.75 15.17
C GLU A 33 -0.72 2.30 13.74
N ALA A 34 0.43 2.33 13.07
CA ALA A 34 0.49 2.64 11.64
C ALA A 34 -0.32 1.64 10.80
N GLU A 35 -0.22 0.34 11.10
CA GLU A 35 -0.95 -0.72 10.38
C GLU A 35 -2.46 -0.54 10.53
N LYS A 36 -2.92 -0.26 11.75
CA LYS A 36 -4.34 0.03 12.03
C LYS A 36 -4.82 1.22 11.21
N LYS A 37 -4.10 2.34 11.25
CA LYS A 37 -4.48 3.56 10.51
C LYS A 37 -4.51 3.36 8.99
N TYR A 38 -3.56 2.64 8.41
CA TYR A 38 -3.62 2.33 6.97
C TYR A 38 -4.83 1.44 6.62
N ASN A 39 -5.17 0.47 7.47
CA ASN A 39 -6.35 -0.36 7.25
C ASN A 39 -7.65 0.47 7.35
N GLU A 40 -7.73 1.42 8.29
CA GLU A 40 -8.85 2.38 8.36
C GLU A 40 -8.98 3.21 7.08
N VAL A 41 -7.87 3.68 6.50
CA VAL A 41 -7.89 4.37 5.19
C VAL A 41 -8.54 3.51 4.12
N LEU A 42 -8.18 2.22 4.02
CA LEU A 42 -8.75 1.31 3.02
C LEU A 42 -10.25 1.08 3.25
N VAL A 43 -10.70 1.03 4.51
CA VAL A 43 -12.13 0.95 4.85
C VAL A 43 -12.87 2.20 4.37
N VAL A 44 -12.29 3.40 4.54
CA VAL A 44 -12.87 4.67 4.09
C VAL A 44 -12.88 4.78 2.56
N LEU A 45 -11.83 4.35 1.86
CA LEU A 45 -11.73 4.46 0.39
C LEU A 45 -12.56 3.42 -0.36
N LYS A 46 -12.86 2.26 0.25
CA LYS A 46 -13.65 1.18 -0.38
C LYS A 46 -15.05 1.63 -0.85
N PRO A 47 -15.88 2.33 -0.07
CA PRO A 47 -17.15 2.86 -0.57
C PRO A 47 -16.97 3.95 -1.63
N LEU A 48 -15.92 4.79 -1.54
CA LEU A 48 -15.67 5.87 -2.51
C LEU A 48 -15.35 5.32 -3.90
N THR A 49 -14.46 4.32 -3.98
CA THR A 49 -14.13 3.64 -5.25
C THR A 49 -15.32 2.93 -5.89
N ARG A 50 -16.32 2.52 -5.09
CA ARG A 50 -17.58 1.93 -5.58
C ARG A 50 -18.58 2.98 -6.06
N GLN A 51 -18.71 4.08 -5.32
CA GLN A 51 -19.65 5.17 -5.66
C GLN A 51 -19.17 6.01 -6.84
N ARG A 52 -17.85 6.17 -6.98
CA ARG A 52 -17.18 6.97 -8.02
C ARG A 52 -16.07 6.15 -8.67
N PRO A 53 -16.42 5.10 -9.44
CA PRO A 53 -15.43 4.23 -10.07
C PRO A 53 -14.62 4.91 -11.18
N ASP A 54 -15.12 6.05 -11.67
CA ASP A 54 -14.50 6.95 -12.65
C ASP A 54 -13.47 7.91 -12.03
N ALA A 55 -13.55 8.17 -10.72
CA ALA A 55 -12.65 9.08 -10.00
C ALA A 55 -11.28 8.42 -9.72
N PRO A 56 -10.21 8.70 -10.50
CA PRO A 56 -8.92 8.02 -10.35
C PRO A 56 -8.20 8.32 -9.03
N GLU A 57 -8.53 9.42 -8.36
CA GLU A 57 -7.93 9.85 -7.10
C GLU A 57 -8.14 8.84 -5.98
N TYR A 58 -9.32 8.21 -5.89
CA TYR A 58 -9.62 7.22 -4.84
C TYR A 58 -8.90 5.90 -5.07
N TRP A 59 -8.78 5.48 -6.32
CA TRP A 59 -7.96 4.34 -6.72
C TRP A 59 -6.48 4.61 -6.48
N GLY A 60 -5.99 5.81 -6.83
CA GLY A 60 -4.62 6.23 -6.61
C GLY A 60 -4.25 6.24 -5.11
N LYS A 61 -5.15 6.77 -4.27
CA LYS A 61 -4.99 6.75 -2.81
C LYS A 61 -4.99 5.31 -2.27
N SER A 62 -5.90 4.45 -2.74
CA SER A 62 -5.93 3.04 -2.31
C SER A 62 -4.61 2.33 -2.65
N ALA A 63 -4.08 2.55 -3.86
CA ALA A 63 -2.80 1.98 -4.28
C ALA A 63 -1.60 2.52 -3.49
N LEU A 64 -1.62 3.81 -3.13
CA LEU A 64 -0.63 4.42 -2.23
C LEU A 64 -0.68 3.76 -0.85
N THR A 65 -1.87 3.63 -0.26
CA THR A 65 -2.07 3.02 1.06
C THR A 65 -1.59 1.57 1.08
N TYR A 66 -1.92 0.77 0.05
CA TYR A 66 -1.37 -0.58 -0.09
C TYR A 66 0.15 -0.61 -0.19
N SER A 67 0.76 0.33 -0.93
CA SER A 67 2.22 0.40 -1.02
C SER A 67 2.86 0.73 0.34
N ASN A 68 2.27 1.67 1.08
CA ASN A 68 2.76 2.05 2.40
C ASN A 68 2.59 0.92 3.44
N LEU A 69 1.50 0.15 3.35
CA LEU A 69 1.34 -1.10 4.11
C LEU A 69 2.43 -2.10 3.76
N GLY A 70 2.77 -2.24 2.47
CA GLY A 70 3.88 -3.09 2.04
C GLY A 70 5.21 -2.70 2.70
N HIS A 71 5.52 -1.41 2.75
CA HIS A 71 6.71 -0.91 3.44
C HIS A 71 6.66 -1.20 4.95
N LEU A 72 5.54 -0.89 5.59
CA LEU A 72 5.36 -1.12 7.01
C LEU A 72 5.51 -2.61 7.37
N LEU A 73 4.92 -3.50 6.58
CA LEU A 73 4.97 -4.95 6.82
C LEU A 73 6.40 -5.49 6.64
N ARG A 74 7.17 -4.93 5.70
CA ARG A 74 8.60 -5.24 5.60
C ARG A 74 9.35 -4.77 6.86
N ASP A 75 9.07 -3.57 7.35
CA ASP A 75 9.65 -3.03 8.59
C ASP A 75 9.25 -3.88 9.83
N MET A 76 8.14 -4.62 9.74
CA MET A 76 7.67 -5.60 10.74
C MET A 76 8.17 -7.04 10.50
N HIS A 77 9.09 -7.27 9.56
CA HIS A 77 9.59 -8.59 9.17
C HIS A 77 8.49 -9.56 8.68
N ARG A 78 7.48 -9.04 7.97
CA ARG A 78 6.37 -9.80 7.35
C ARG A 78 6.42 -9.71 5.81
N PRO A 79 7.46 -10.25 5.14
CA PRO A 79 7.71 -10.01 3.72
C PRO A 79 6.65 -10.60 2.79
N GLN A 80 6.02 -11.72 3.15
CA GLN A 80 4.95 -12.33 2.35
C GLN A 80 3.73 -11.40 2.27
N GLU A 81 3.30 -10.88 3.42
CA GLU A 81 2.19 -9.93 3.51
C GLU A 81 2.54 -8.59 2.87
N ALA A 82 3.81 -8.16 2.95
CA ALA A 82 4.29 -6.99 2.24
C ALA A 82 4.14 -7.18 0.71
N ALA A 83 4.56 -8.33 0.18
CA ALA A 83 4.45 -8.64 -1.24
C ALA A 83 2.98 -8.68 -1.72
N GLU A 84 2.07 -9.23 -0.91
CA GLU A 84 0.63 -9.19 -1.22
C GLU A 84 0.09 -7.76 -1.34
N ASN A 85 0.47 -6.87 -0.42
CA ASN A 85 0.04 -5.48 -0.47
C ASN A 85 0.64 -4.72 -1.65
N TYR A 86 1.91 -4.93 -1.98
CA TYR A 86 2.48 -4.39 -3.21
C TYR A 86 1.79 -4.92 -4.47
N ARG A 87 1.41 -6.20 -4.52
CA ARG A 87 0.65 -6.74 -5.67
C ARG A 87 -0.72 -6.08 -5.81
N LYS A 88 -1.43 -5.83 -4.70
CA LYS A 88 -2.70 -5.07 -4.71
C LYS A 88 -2.48 -3.66 -5.26
N ALA A 89 -1.46 -2.96 -4.79
CA ALA A 89 -1.09 -1.63 -5.30
C ALA A 89 -0.77 -1.66 -6.80
N LEU A 90 0.02 -2.65 -7.25
CA LEU A 90 0.41 -2.82 -8.64
C LEU A 90 -0.80 -3.05 -9.55
N GLY A 91 -1.75 -3.89 -9.12
CA GLY A 91 -2.99 -4.14 -9.87
C GLY A 91 -3.77 -2.84 -10.11
N THR A 92 -3.97 -2.04 -9.06
CA THR A 92 -4.65 -0.75 -9.19
C THR A 92 -3.86 0.26 -10.03
N ARG A 93 -2.53 0.34 -9.86
CA ARG A 93 -1.66 1.23 -10.65
C ARG A 93 -1.67 0.84 -12.14
N LYS A 94 -1.65 -0.44 -12.48
CA LYS A 94 -1.77 -0.93 -13.87
C LYS A 94 -3.12 -0.57 -14.47
N MET A 95 -4.22 -0.77 -13.73
CA MET A 95 -5.55 -0.34 -14.17
C MET A 95 -5.59 1.17 -14.46
N LEU A 96 -4.98 2.00 -13.62
CA LEU A 96 -4.89 3.45 -13.84
C LEU A 96 -4.07 3.81 -15.08
N VAL A 97 -2.96 3.11 -15.35
CA VAL A 97 -2.20 3.28 -16.60
C VAL A 97 -3.05 2.95 -17.83
N THR A 98 -3.82 1.86 -17.78
CA THR A 98 -4.71 1.47 -18.90
C THR A 98 -5.82 2.50 -19.13
N ARG A 99 -6.43 3.03 -18.08
CA ARG A 99 -7.53 4.02 -18.20
C ARG A 99 -7.05 5.43 -18.53
N TYR A 100 -5.85 5.80 -18.08
CA TYR A 100 -5.30 7.14 -18.19
C TYR A 100 -3.87 7.10 -18.73
N PRO A 101 -3.67 6.68 -19.99
CA PRO A 101 -2.35 6.45 -20.56
C PRO A 101 -1.48 7.72 -20.63
N ASP A 102 -2.08 8.90 -20.70
CA ASP A 102 -1.33 10.16 -20.80
C ASP A 102 -0.77 10.65 -19.45
N VAL A 103 -1.27 10.10 -18.33
CA VAL A 103 -0.84 10.50 -16.99
C VAL A 103 0.45 9.76 -16.61
N ARG A 104 1.59 10.40 -16.90
CA ARG A 104 2.94 9.84 -16.63
C ARG A 104 3.14 9.34 -15.20
N LYS A 105 2.53 10.00 -14.22
CA LYS A 105 2.61 9.64 -12.79
C LYS A 105 2.24 8.16 -12.55
N TYR A 106 1.25 7.62 -13.26
CA TYR A 106 0.82 6.23 -13.03
C TYR A 106 1.86 5.22 -13.50
N ARG A 107 2.59 5.50 -14.58
CA ARG A 107 3.73 4.66 -15.01
C ARG A 107 4.87 4.69 -14.00
N GLY A 108 5.19 5.87 -13.47
CA GLY A 108 6.19 6.01 -12.40
C GLY A 108 5.82 5.17 -11.17
N ASN A 109 4.56 5.22 -10.76
CA ASN A 109 4.06 4.40 -9.65
C ASN A 109 4.17 2.89 -9.95
N VAL A 110 3.90 2.43 -11.18
CA VAL A 110 4.08 1.01 -11.54
C VAL A 110 5.55 0.59 -11.42
N ALA A 111 6.47 1.41 -11.93
CA ALA A 111 7.90 1.13 -11.85
C ALA A 111 8.37 1.03 -10.39
N GLU A 112 7.99 2.00 -9.55
CA GLU A 112 8.27 2.00 -8.11
C GLU A 112 7.79 0.71 -7.42
N THR A 113 6.54 0.29 -7.67
CA THR A 113 6.02 -0.94 -7.04
C THR A 113 6.76 -2.19 -7.51
N ASN A 114 7.17 -2.25 -8.77
CA ASN A 114 7.99 -3.35 -9.28
C ASN A 114 9.37 -3.40 -8.60
N THR A 115 9.99 -2.25 -8.35
CA THR A 115 11.25 -2.18 -7.61
C THR A 115 11.09 -2.73 -6.19
N HIS A 116 10.00 -2.41 -5.49
CA HIS A 116 9.75 -2.93 -4.15
C HIS A 116 9.52 -4.45 -4.14
N LEU A 117 8.78 -4.98 -5.12
CA LEU A 117 8.59 -6.43 -5.27
C LEU A 117 9.91 -7.14 -5.58
N ALA A 118 10.73 -6.59 -6.47
CA ALA A 118 12.04 -7.15 -6.80
C ALA A 118 12.96 -7.20 -5.58
N ALA A 119 12.99 -6.13 -4.77
CA ALA A 119 13.76 -6.10 -3.53
C ALA A 119 13.33 -7.21 -2.55
N LEU A 120 12.02 -7.40 -2.33
CA LEU A 120 11.53 -8.48 -1.47
C LEU A 120 11.91 -9.88 -1.97
N SER A 121 11.86 -10.11 -3.28
CA SER A 121 12.25 -11.40 -3.85
C SER A 121 13.75 -11.69 -3.68
N LEU A 122 14.59 -10.67 -3.78
CA LEU A 122 16.03 -10.80 -3.52
C LEU A 122 16.30 -11.12 -2.04
N ASP A 123 15.61 -10.44 -1.12
CA ASP A 123 15.73 -10.69 0.32
C ASP A 123 15.32 -12.14 0.67
N GLU A 124 14.23 -12.63 0.08
CA GLU A 124 13.74 -14.00 0.26
C GLU A 124 14.74 -15.05 -0.26
N GLN A 125 15.32 -14.82 -1.46
CA GLN A 125 16.33 -15.71 -2.02
C GLN A 125 17.59 -15.78 -1.15
N GLN A 126 18.09 -14.63 -0.68
CA GLN A 126 19.26 -14.59 0.19
C GLN A 126 19.00 -15.33 1.51
N TYR A 127 17.84 -15.13 2.12
CA TYR A 127 17.47 -15.84 3.34
C TYR A 127 17.44 -17.37 3.14
N LEU A 128 16.81 -17.85 2.08
CA LEU A 128 16.76 -19.28 1.75
C LEU A 128 18.16 -19.86 1.50
N GLN A 129 19.03 -19.10 0.82
CA GLN A 129 20.41 -19.51 0.58
C GLN A 129 21.20 -19.65 1.88
N VAL A 130 21.11 -18.65 2.78
CA VAL A 130 21.79 -18.68 4.09
C VAL A 130 21.32 -19.86 4.92
N VAL A 131 20.01 -20.10 5.00
CA VAL A 131 19.43 -21.23 5.75
C VAL A 131 19.88 -22.57 5.16
N THR A 132 19.97 -22.68 3.84
CA THR A 132 20.39 -23.91 3.15
C THR A 132 21.88 -24.21 3.40
N LEU A 133 22.74 -23.20 3.31
CA LEU A 133 24.16 -23.32 3.64
C LEU A 133 24.37 -23.71 5.10
N ALA A 134 23.65 -23.08 6.04
CA ALA A 134 23.74 -23.42 7.46
C ALA A 134 23.31 -24.88 7.74
N ARG A 135 22.31 -25.40 7.02
CA ARG A 135 21.85 -26.80 7.17
C ARG A 135 22.81 -27.83 6.59
N THR A 136 23.59 -27.46 5.58
CA THR A 136 24.54 -28.36 4.89
C THR A 136 25.96 -28.30 5.46
N ALA A 137 26.23 -27.34 6.35
CA ALA A 137 27.50 -27.18 7.06
C ALA A 137 27.59 -27.99 8.38
N ILE A 138 26.63 -28.89 8.65
CA ILE A 138 26.57 -29.80 9.80
C ILE A 138 26.59 -31.23 9.25
#